data_AF-A0A6I4RGU8-F1
#
_entry.id   AF-A0A6I4RGU8-F1
#
_cell.length_a   1.000
_cell.length_b   1.000
_cell.length_c   1.000
_cell.angle_alpha   90.00
_cell.angle_beta   90.00
_cell.angle_gamma   90.00
#
_symmetry.space_group_name_H-M   'P 1'
#
loop_
_entity.id
_entity.type
_entity.pdbx_description
1 polymer ?
#
loop_
_entity_poly.entity_id
_entity_poly.type
_entity_poly.pdbx_seq_one_letter_code
_entity_poly.pdbx_strand_id
1 'polypeptide(L)'
;MRLGLTRRLSGLLLVLSLGGAASSTAVTAAEAQLGGDEQGRYLSELKRLYLTSDERKALLAHSNALLDTYALRAAYQVGQAQRSDLRYQLSVSAPGELLVRQESRAEKGTGLTVSNQRLSVFGLDPYIRYECPASGIVCVLQNPADGSPWLRVLRDHDGAAELAKAISFLIRNLQKS
;
A
#
# COMPACT_ATOMS: atom_id res chain seq x y z
N MET A 1 69.34 -16.83 -18.31
CA MET A 1 68.19 -15.92 -18.24
C MET A 1 68.16 -15.26 -16.87
N ARG A 2 68.48 -13.95 -16.84
CA ARG A 2 68.02 -12.85 -15.96
C ARG A 2 67.80 -13.18 -14.47
N LEU A 3 68.81 -13.04 -13.61
CA LEU A 3 69.15 -11.85 -12.79
C LEU A 3 67.94 -11.16 -12.13
N GLY A 4 67.81 -11.39 -10.81
CA GLY A 4 67.06 -10.51 -9.92
C GLY A 4 67.83 -9.22 -9.64
N LEU A 5 67.10 -8.12 -9.50
CA LEU A 5 67.63 -6.87 -8.98
C LEU A 5 66.62 -6.25 -8.01
N THR A 6 67.12 -5.99 -6.81
CA THR A 6 66.48 -5.24 -5.75
C THR A 6 66.51 -3.75 -6.04
N ARG A 7 65.50 -3.07 -5.48
CA ARG A 7 65.57 -1.72 -4.87
C ARG A 7 65.72 -0.52 -5.81
N ARG A 8 64.78 0.44 -5.65
CA ARG A 8 64.81 1.91 -5.84
C ARG A 8 63.36 2.35 -6.11
N LEU A 9 62.83 3.51 -5.75
CA LEU A 9 63.27 4.69 -5.03
C LEU A 9 61.98 5.46 -4.71
N SER A 10 61.99 6.16 -3.58
CA SER A 10 61.22 7.35 -3.22
C SER A 10 60.41 8.03 -4.33
N GLY A 11 59.15 8.37 -4.01
CA GLY A 11 58.32 9.29 -4.78
C GLY A 11 57.16 9.80 -3.94
N LEU A 12 57.42 10.82 -3.12
CA LEU A 12 56.39 11.61 -2.46
C LEU A 12 55.72 12.50 -3.52
N LEU A 13 54.42 12.34 -3.74
CA LEU A 13 53.61 13.25 -4.55
C LEU A 13 52.29 13.52 -3.83
N LEU A 14 52.24 14.69 -3.19
CA LEU A 14 51.05 15.39 -2.75
C LEU A 14 50.35 15.98 -3.99
N VAL A 15 49.09 15.61 -4.24
CA VAL A 15 48.16 16.44 -5.02
C VAL A 15 46.77 16.39 -4.37
N LEU A 16 46.32 17.56 -3.93
CA LEU A 16 44.94 17.87 -3.58
C LEU A 16 44.05 17.75 -4.82
N SER A 17 42.86 17.17 -4.69
CA SER A 17 41.69 17.72 -5.38
C SER A 17 40.35 17.11 -4.94
N LEU A 18 39.48 18.01 -4.47
CA LEU A 18 38.06 18.16 -4.77
C LEU A 18 37.08 17.01 -4.47
N GLY A 19 36.17 17.29 -3.53
CA GLY A 19 34.77 17.52 -3.87
C GLY A 19 33.95 16.30 -4.29
N GLY A 20 33.11 15.82 -3.39
CA GLY A 20 32.09 14.83 -3.72
C GLY A 20 31.14 14.63 -2.55
N ALA A 21 30.34 15.65 -2.23
CA ALA A 21 29.14 15.46 -1.44
C ALA A 21 28.22 14.52 -2.23
N ALA A 22 28.14 13.24 -1.83
CA ALA A 22 27.13 12.35 -2.34
C ALA A 22 25.79 12.77 -1.73
N SER A 23 25.04 13.54 -2.51
CA SER A 23 23.68 13.95 -2.23
C SER A 23 22.80 12.72 -2.02
N SER A 24 22.48 12.43 -0.76
CA SER A 24 21.37 11.54 -0.38
C SER A 24 20.04 12.26 -0.61
N THR A 25 19.67 12.51 -1.88
CA THR A 25 18.40 13.15 -2.28
C THR A 25 17.52 12.24 -3.13
N ALA A 26 17.63 10.92 -2.95
CA ALA A 26 16.82 9.94 -3.69
C ALA A 26 15.58 9.46 -2.93
N VAL A 27 15.36 9.89 -1.68
CA VAL A 27 14.21 9.44 -0.87
C VAL A 27 13.02 10.41 -0.95
N THR A 28 13.26 11.70 -1.17
CA THR A 28 12.21 12.74 -1.18
C THR A 28 11.40 12.82 -2.48
N ALA A 29 11.88 12.26 -3.59
CA ALA A 29 11.15 12.25 -4.86
C ALA A 29 10.03 11.18 -4.91
N ALA A 30 10.02 10.20 -4.00
CA ALA A 30 8.89 9.27 -3.91
C ALA A 30 7.72 9.87 -3.10
N GLU A 31 8.02 10.72 -2.13
CA GLU A 31 7.02 11.38 -1.26
C GLU A 31 6.41 12.64 -1.89
N ALA A 32 7.11 13.27 -2.85
CA ALA A 32 6.66 14.50 -3.52
C ALA A 32 5.86 14.26 -4.81
N GLN A 33 5.79 13.03 -5.31
CA GLN A 33 5.25 12.76 -6.65
C GLN A 33 3.72 12.64 -6.73
N LEU A 34 3.00 12.54 -5.59
CA LEU A 34 1.53 12.65 -5.53
C LEU A 34 1.08 14.12 -5.58
N GLY A 35 1.55 14.86 -6.59
CA GLY A 35 1.10 16.22 -6.86
C GLY A 35 -0.40 16.29 -7.15
N GLY A 36 -1.00 17.46 -6.97
CA GLY A 36 -2.44 17.68 -7.27
C GLY A 36 -2.83 17.23 -8.69
N ASP A 37 -1.90 17.30 -9.64
CA ASP A 37 -2.08 16.87 -11.02
C ASP A 37 -2.20 15.34 -11.17
N GLU A 38 -1.42 14.56 -10.41
CA GLU A 38 -1.53 13.09 -10.42
C GLU A 38 -2.87 12.66 -9.82
N GLN A 39 -3.23 13.25 -8.68
CA GLN A 39 -4.52 13.00 -8.05
C GLN A 39 -5.67 13.37 -9.00
N GLY A 40 -5.60 14.52 -9.68
CA GLY A 40 -6.64 14.97 -10.60
C GLY A 40 -6.84 14.00 -11.77
N ARG A 41 -5.74 13.51 -12.37
CA ARG A 41 -5.79 12.51 -13.46
C ARG A 41 -6.38 11.20 -12.99
N TYR A 42 -5.87 10.67 -11.87
CA TYR A 42 -6.35 9.43 -11.28
C TYR A 42 -7.85 9.47 -10.98
N LEU A 43 -8.33 10.54 -10.33
CA LEU A 43 -9.76 10.71 -10.03
C LEU A 43 -10.60 10.83 -11.30
N SER A 44 -10.08 11.49 -12.34
CA SER A 44 -10.77 11.60 -13.64
C SER A 44 -10.91 10.25 -14.33
N GLU A 45 -9.87 9.42 -14.28
CA GLU A 45 -9.89 8.04 -14.80
C GLU A 45 -10.88 7.16 -14.04
N LEU A 46 -10.89 7.21 -12.71
CA LEU A 46 -11.84 6.45 -11.90
C LEU A 46 -13.29 6.89 -12.14
N LYS A 47 -13.54 8.20 -12.22
CA LYS A 47 -14.87 8.74 -12.55
C LYS A 47 -15.38 8.22 -13.90
N ARG A 48 -14.50 8.16 -14.91
CA ARG A 48 -14.80 7.56 -16.22
C ARG A 48 -15.05 6.05 -16.12
N LEU A 49 -14.19 5.32 -15.42
CA LEU A 49 -14.28 3.86 -15.27
C LEU A 49 -15.58 3.44 -14.58
N TYR A 50 -15.98 4.15 -13.53
CA TYR A 50 -17.18 3.85 -12.73
C TYR A 50 -18.42 4.66 -13.15
N LEU A 51 -18.35 5.36 -14.29
CA LEU A 51 -19.46 6.11 -14.88
C LEU A 51 -20.15 7.04 -13.87
N THR A 52 -19.36 7.85 -13.15
CA THR A 52 -19.86 8.76 -12.13
C THR A 52 -19.09 10.09 -12.13
N SER A 53 -19.75 11.18 -11.74
CA SER A 53 -19.12 12.48 -11.48
C SER A 53 -18.66 12.67 -10.03
N ASP A 54 -19.08 11.79 -9.12
CA ASP A 54 -18.77 11.85 -7.70
C ASP A 54 -17.45 11.11 -7.41
N GLU A 55 -16.45 11.85 -6.95
CA GLU A 55 -15.12 11.32 -6.64
C GLU A 55 -15.14 10.29 -5.51
N ARG A 56 -15.96 10.52 -4.48
CA ARG A 56 -16.11 9.60 -3.35
C ARG A 56 -16.71 8.29 -3.81
N LYS A 57 -17.75 8.36 -4.64
CA LYS A 57 -18.40 7.19 -5.23
C LYS A 57 -17.43 6.39 -6.10
N ALA A 58 -16.64 7.07 -6.94
CA ALA A 58 -15.64 6.43 -7.79
C ALA A 58 -14.55 5.72 -6.96
N LEU A 59 -14.02 6.39 -5.93
CA LEU A 59 -12.99 5.84 -5.04
C LEU A 59 -13.51 4.64 -4.22
N LEU A 60 -14.72 4.71 -3.70
CA LEU A 60 -15.36 3.60 -3.00
C LEU A 60 -15.59 2.40 -3.92
N ALA A 61 -16.11 2.64 -5.13
CA ALA A 61 -16.32 1.58 -6.11
C ALA A 61 -15.01 0.91 -6.50
N HIS A 62 -13.96 1.70 -6.71
CA HIS A 62 -12.64 1.20 -7.05
C HIS A 62 -12.01 0.37 -5.92
N SER A 63 -11.99 0.91 -4.71
CA SER A 63 -11.44 0.22 -3.55
C SER A 63 -12.17 -1.10 -3.29
N ASN A 64 -13.50 -1.13 -3.41
CA ASN A 64 -14.29 -2.35 -3.26
C ASN A 64 -14.06 -3.37 -4.38
N ALA A 65 -13.86 -2.93 -5.63
CA ALA A 65 -13.54 -3.82 -6.73
C ALA A 65 -12.17 -4.50 -6.52
N LEU A 66 -11.17 -3.74 -6.07
CA LEU A 66 -9.86 -4.27 -5.70
C LEU A 66 -9.97 -5.26 -4.53
N LEU A 67 -10.72 -4.92 -3.47
CA LEU A 67 -10.94 -5.82 -2.33
C LEU A 67 -11.62 -7.13 -2.71
N ASP A 68 -12.53 -7.12 -3.68
CA ASP A 68 -13.17 -8.36 -4.16
C ASP A 68 -12.23 -9.18 -5.05
N THR A 69 -11.47 -8.50 -5.93
CA THR A 69 -10.48 -9.11 -6.84
C THR A 69 -9.37 -9.81 -6.06
N TYR A 70 -8.81 -9.13 -5.05
CA TYR A 70 -7.72 -9.63 -4.22
C TYR A 70 -8.21 -10.23 -2.89
N ALA A 71 -9.48 -10.65 -2.81
CA ALA A 71 -10.01 -11.30 -1.62
C ALA A 71 -9.23 -12.59 -1.30
N LEU A 72 -8.86 -12.77 -0.03
CA LEU A 72 -8.19 -13.99 0.42
C LEU A 72 -9.21 -15.12 0.51
N ARG A 73 -9.19 -16.01 -0.49
CA ARG A 73 -10.05 -17.20 -0.53
C ARG A 73 -9.40 -18.41 0.15
N ALA A 74 -10.22 -19.32 0.66
CA ALA A 74 -9.77 -20.59 1.22
C ALA A 74 -8.97 -21.43 0.21
N ALA A 75 -9.30 -21.32 -1.08
CA ALA A 75 -8.60 -22.02 -2.17
C ALA A 75 -7.12 -21.67 -2.27
N TYR A 76 -6.71 -20.44 -1.90
CA TYR A 76 -5.31 -20.02 -1.90
C TYR A 76 -4.53 -20.45 -0.65
N GLN A 77 -5.24 -20.89 0.40
CA GLN A 77 -4.67 -21.23 1.72
C GLN A 77 -4.35 -22.72 1.85
N VAL A 78 -3.83 -23.35 0.79
CA VAL A 78 -3.47 -24.77 0.81
C VAL A 78 -2.41 -25.04 1.88
N GLY A 79 -2.60 -26.10 2.67
CA GLY A 79 -1.68 -26.49 3.75
C GLY A 79 -1.86 -25.70 5.06
N GLN A 80 -2.75 -24.71 5.11
CA GLN A 80 -3.10 -24.01 6.36
C GLN A 80 -4.12 -24.82 7.17
N ALA A 81 -3.94 -24.86 8.49
CA ALA A 81 -4.82 -25.61 9.39
C ALA A 81 -6.26 -25.05 9.42
N GLN A 82 -6.40 -23.73 9.35
CA GLN A 82 -7.68 -23.04 9.33
C GLN A 82 -7.80 -22.19 8.06
N ARG A 83 -8.60 -22.66 7.10
CA ARG A 83 -8.86 -21.97 5.84
C ARG A 83 -10.20 -21.24 5.91
N SER A 84 -10.24 -20.01 5.43
CA SER A 84 -11.47 -19.24 5.33
C SER A 84 -11.47 -18.31 4.13
N ASP A 85 -12.65 -18.04 3.59
CA ASP A 85 -12.83 -16.91 2.70
C ASP A 85 -12.94 -15.64 3.53
N LEU A 86 -12.14 -14.64 3.17
CA LEU A 86 -12.11 -13.33 3.80
C LEU A 86 -12.50 -12.29 2.76
N ARG A 87 -13.59 -11.56 3.03
CA ARG A 87 -14.08 -10.47 2.18
C ARG A 87 -14.19 -9.20 2.98
N TYR A 88 -13.93 -8.09 2.31
CA TYR A 88 -14.05 -6.75 2.87
C TYR A 88 -15.00 -5.93 2.02
N GLN A 89 -15.69 -5.00 2.67
CA GLN A 89 -16.47 -3.97 2.01
C GLN A 89 -16.27 -2.64 2.75
N LEU A 90 -15.97 -1.61 1.98
CA LEU A 90 -15.87 -0.22 2.43
C LEU A 90 -17.17 0.52 2.13
N SER A 91 -17.66 1.28 3.10
CA SER A 91 -18.76 2.23 2.94
C SER A 91 -18.55 3.45 3.82
N VAL A 92 -19.37 4.48 3.64
CA VAL A 92 -19.32 5.70 4.47
C VAL A 92 -20.53 5.67 5.39
N SER A 93 -20.30 5.67 6.71
CA SER A 93 -21.39 5.60 7.70
C SER A 93 -21.90 6.96 8.14
N ALA A 94 -21.03 7.97 8.14
CA ALA A 94 -21.31 9.35 8.50
C ALA A 94 -20.24 10.27 7.86
N PRO A 95 -20.41 11.61 7.90
CA PRO A 95 -19.36 12.53 7.49
C PRO A 95 -18.04 12.23 8.22
N GLY A 96 -16.95 12.09 7.46
CA GLY A 96 -15.63 11.74 8.00
C GLY A 96 -15.53 10.34 8.62
N GLU A 97 -16.49 9.44 8.42
CA GLU A 97 -16.42 8.06 8.92
C GLU A 97 -16.40 7.04 7.78
N LEU A 98 -15.32 6.24 7.75
CA LEU A 98 -15.22 5.06 6.90
C LEU A 98 -15.62 3.82 7.70
N LEU A 99 -16.56 3.05 7.17
CA LEU A 99 -16.96 1.76 7.70
C LEU A 99 -16.30 0.64 6.89
N VAL A 100 -15.64 -0.28 7.60
CA VAL A 100 -15.11 -1.52 7.03
C VAL A 100 -15.92 -2.68 7.58
N ARG A 101 -16.65 -3.34 6.68
CA ARG A 101 -17.29 -4.62 6.97
C ARG A 101 -16.33 -5.73 6.55
N GLN A 102 -16.03 -6.65 7.47
CA GLN A 102 -15.26 -7.85 7.21
C GLN A 102 -16.17 -9.07 7.36
N GLU A 103 -16.17 -9.94 6.37
CA GLU A 103 -16.83 -11.25 6.42
C GLU A 103 -15.77 -12.35 6.33
N SER A 104 -15.80 -13.28 7.27
CA SER A 104 -14.97 -14.49 7.26
C SER A 104 -15.87 -15.71 7.25
N ARG A 105 -15.72 -16.57 6.24
CA ARG A 105 -16.45 -17.83 6.10
C ARG A 105 -15.47 -18.99 6.17
N ALA A 106 -15.61 -19.86 7.15
CA ALA A 106 -14.79 -21.06 7.25
C ALA A 106 -15.02 -22.00 6.04
N GLU A 107 -13.96 -22.64 5.55
CA GLU A 107 -14.07 -23.63 4.46
C GLU A 107 -14.84 -24.88 4.90
N LYS A 108 -14.77 -25.22 6.18
CA LYS A 108 -15.52 -26.32 6.80
C LYS A 108 -16.48 -25.78 7.85
N GLY A 109 -17.72 -26.28 7.82
CA GLY A 109 -18.79 -25.90 8.74
C GLY A 109 -19.62 -24.70 8.25
N THR A 110 -20.51 -24.21 9.13
CA THR A 110 -21.43 -23.09 8.84
C THR A 110 -20.94 -21.75 9.40
N GLY A 111 -19.70 -21.69 9.88
CA GLY A 111 -19.15 -20.50 10.54
C GLY A 111 -19.00 -19.32 9.58
N LEU A 112 -19.97 -18.41 9.63
CA LEU A 112 -19.88 -17.05 9.07
C LEU A 112 -19.70 -16.07 10.23
N THR A 113 -18.58 -15.37 10.24
CA THR A 113 -18.33 -14.27 11.17
C THR A 113 -18.34 -12.97 10.40
N VAL A 114 -19.05 -11.98 10.93
CA VAL A 114 -19.12 -10.64 10.38
C VAL A 114 -18.64 -9.67 11.45
N SER A 115 -17.70 -8.80 11.08
CA SER A 115 -17.22 -7.71 11.92
C SER A 115 -17.40 -6.38 11.18
N ASN A 116 -17.63 -5.31 11.94
CA ASN A 116 -17.73 -3.96 11.41
C ASN A 116 -16.81 -3.05 12.22
N GLN A 117 -15.87 -2.41 11.55
CA GLN A 117 -14.96 -1.45 12.15
C GLN A 117 -15.24 -0.06 11.58
N ARG A 118 -15.43 0.92 12.46
CA ARG A 118 -15.52 2.32 12.07
C ARG A 118 -14.16 2.99 12.23
N LEU A 119 -13.80 3.82 11.26
CA LEU A 119 -12.60 4.64 11.25
C LEU A 119 -13.02 6.11 11.07
N SER A 120 -12.85 6.91 12.12
CA SER A 120 -12.93 8.36 12.00
C SER A 120 -11.68 8.86 11.29
N VAL A 121 -11.84 9.56 10.16
CA VAL A 121 -10.70 9.96 9.33
C VAL A 121 -10.09 11.30 9.72
N PHE A 122 -10.77 12.10 10.55
CA PHE A 122 -10.27 13.42 10.92
C PHE A 122 -9.02 13.32 11.79
N GLY A 123 -7.97 14.06 11.41
CA GLY A 123 -6.68 14.07 12.12
C GLY A 123 -5.80 12.85 11.84
N LEU A 124 -6.24 11.89 11.04
CA LEU A 124 -5.42 10.75 10.61
C LEU A 124 -4.44 11.13 9.50
N ASP A 125 -3.28 10.49 9.48
CA ASP A 125 -2.45 10.40 8.28
C ASP A 125 -3.25 9.64 7.21
N PRO A 126 -3.55 10.26 6.06
CA PRO A 126 -4.33 9.58 5.04
C PRO A 126 -3.57 8.47 4.31
N TYR A 127 -2.25 8.40 4.40
CA TYR A 127 -1.46 7.47 3.60
C TYR A 127 -1.51 6.06 4.20
N ILE A 128 -2.17 5.16 3.50
CA ILE A 128 -2.23 3.74 3.87
C ILE A 128 -0.88 3.08 3.57
N ARG A 129 -0.24 2.62 4.64
CA ARG A 129 0.95 1.77 4.57
C ARG A 129 0.54 0.32 4.34
N TYR A 130 1.35 -0.42 3.61
CA TYR A 130 1.14 -1.84 3.40
C TYR A 130 2.47 -2.59 3.34
N GLU A 131 2.40 -3.87 3.68
CA GLU A 131 3.53 -4.79 3.66
C GLU A 131 3.15 -6.05 2.89
N CYS A 132 3.96 -6.38 1.90
CA CYS A 132 3.88 -7.62 1.14
C CYS A 132 5.16 -8.43 1.39
N PRO A 133 5.15 -9.41 2.32
CA PRO A 133 6.35 -10.16 2.67
C PRO A 133 6.92 -10.94 1.47
N ALA A 134 8.22 -11.24 1.54
CA ALA A 134 8.91 -12.03 0.54
C ALA A 134 8.32 -13.45 0.41
N SER A 135 7.87 -14.02 1.52
CA SER A 135 7.22 -15.32 1.62
C SER A 135 5.80 -15.20 2.19
N GLY A 136 4.92 -16.14 1.83
CA GLY A 136 3.52 -16.14 2.23
C GLY A 136 2.60 -15.70 1.09
N ILE A 137 1.29 -15.68 1.37
CA ILE A 137 0.25 -15.48 0.35
C ILE A 137 -0.60 -14.22 0.58
N VAL A 138 -0.23 -13.38 1.55
CA VAL A 138 -1.00 -12.18 1.90
C VAL A 138 -0.14 -10.93 1.87
N CYS A 139 -0.74 -9.82 1.45
CA CYS A 139 -0.29 -8.48 1.80
C CYS A 139 -1.17 -7.93 2.92
N VAL A 140 -0.60 -7.12 3.80
CA VAL A 140 -1.29 -6.51 4.94
C VAL A 140 -1.29 -5.01 4.78
N LEU A 141 -2.47 -4.38 4.75
CA LEU A 141 -2.62 -2.94 4.82
C LEU A 141 -2.80 -2.56 6.30
N GLN A 142 -2.10 -1.52 6.74
CA GLN A 142 -2.09 -1.08 8.14
C GLN A 142 -3.22 -0.08 8.40
N ASN A 143 -3.73 -0.10 9.63
CA ASN A 143 -4.73 0.83 10.11
C ASN A 143 -4.06 2.21 10.29
N PRO A 144 -4.53 3.27 9.62
CA PRO A 144 -3.90 4.58 9.71
C PRO A 144 -4.06 5.25 11.10
N ALA A 145 -4.93 4.73 11.97
CA ALA A 145 -5.12 5.26 13.31
C ALA A 145 -4.05 4.80 14.31
N ASP A 146 -3.55 3.57 14.18
CA ASP A 146 -2.68 2.94 15.19
C ASP A 146 -1.56 2.05 14.62
N GLY A 147 -1.48 1.87 13.30
CA GLY A 147 -0.50 1.02 12.63
C GLY A 147 -0.76 -0.49 12.73
N SER A 148 -1.85 -0.91 13.38
CA SER A 148 -2.19 -2.33 13.50
C SER A 148 -2.60 -2.95 12.15
N PRO A 149 -2.49 -4.28 11.96
CA PRO A 149 -3.01 -4.94 10.77
C PRO A 149 -4.51 -4.68 10.56
N TRP A 150 -4.89 -4.16 9.39
CA TRP A 150 -6.27 -3.77 9.12
C TRP A 150 -6.94 -4.64 8.06
N LEU A 151 -6.38 -4.67 6.85
CA LEU A 151 -6.91 -5.45 5.74
C LEU A 151 -5.87 -6.48 5.30
N ARG A 152 -6.32 -7.70 5.02
CA ARG A 152 -5.47 -8.76 4.48
C ARG A 152 -5.99 -9.16 3.10
N VAL A 153 -5.18 -8.92 2.09
CA VAL A 153 -5.50 -9.26 0.70
C VAL A 153 -4.53 -10.32 0.18
N LEU A 154 -4.91 -11.03 -0.88
CA LEU A 154 -4.03 -11.94 -1.59
C LEU A 154 -2.75 -11.21 -1.99
N ARG A 155 -1.60 -11.90 -1.94
CA ARG A 155 -0.30 -11.33 -2.27
C ARG A 155 -0.22 -11.01 -3.76
N ASP A 156 -0.51 -9.75 -4.07
CA ASP A 156 -0.28 -9.08 -5.34
C ASP A 156 0.30 -7.70 -5.02
N HIS A 157 1.55 -7.44 -5.44
CA HIS A 157 2.25 -6.21 -5.07
C HIS A 157 1.60 -4.98 -5.70
N ASP A 158 1.23 -5.06 -6.98
CA ASP A 158 0.62 -3.96 -7.71
C ASP A 158 -0.82 -3.73 -7.23
N GLY A 159 -1.55 -4.81 -6.98
CA GLY A 159 -2.91 -4.78 -6.42
C GLY A 159 -2.95 -4.18 -5.01
N ALA A 160 -2.00 -4.53 -4.14
CA ALA A 160 -1.89 -3.94 -2.81
C ALA A 160 -1.49 -2.46 -2.86
N ALA A 161 -0.56 -2.09 -3.74
CA ALA A 161 -0.15 -0.71 -3.96
C ALA A 161 -1.33 0.16 -4.44
N GLU A 162 -2.08 -0.33 -5.43
CA GLU A 162 -3.24 0.37 -5.98
C GLU A 162 -4.37 0.50 -4.95
N LEU A 163 -4.62 -0.56 -4.17
CA LEU A 163 -5.60 -0.52 -3.08
C LEU A 163 -5.20 0.51 -2.02
N ALA A 164 -3.94 0.52 -1.60
CA ALA A 164 -3.43 1.50 -0.64
C ALA A 164 -3.57 2.94 -1.18
N LYS A 165 -3.25 3.17 -2.46
CA LYS A 165 -3.44 4.46 -3.14
C LYS A 165 -4.90 4.90 -3.17
N ALA A 166 -5.79 4.01 -3.59
CA ALA A 166 -7.23 4.28 -3.68
C ALA A 166 -7.83 4.63 -2.31
N ILE A 167 -7.51 3.85 -1.26
CA ILE A 167 -7.99 4.13 0.10
C ILE A 167 -7.38 5.43 0.63
N SER A 168 -6.11 5.73 0.35
CA SER A 168 -5.49 6.98 0.79
C SER A 168 -6.20 8.21 0.22
N PHE A 169 -6.57 8.16 -1.07
CA PHE A 169 -7.37 9.23 -1.68
C PHE A 169 -8.81 9.27 -1.17
N LEU A 170 -9.41 8.12 -0.84
CA LEU A 170 -10.72 8.06 -0.21
C LEU A 170 -10.72 8.74 1.16
N ILE A 171 -9.71 8.46 2.00
CA ILE A 171 -9.55 9.08 3.32
C ILE A 171 -9.38 10.59 3.17
N ARG A 172 -8.50 11.06 2.25
CA ARG A 172 -8.35 12.50 1.98
C ARG A 172 -9.63 13.15 1.48
N ASN A 173 -10.41 12.47 0.66
CA ASN A 173 -11.70 12.97 0.19
C ASN A 173 -12.73 13.05 1.33
N LEU A 174 -12.71 12.10 2.27
CA LEU A 174 -13.54 12.12 3.49
C LEU A 174 -13.14 13.21 4.48
N GLN A 175 -11.86 13.56 4.58
CA GLN A 175 -11.37 14.62 5.47
C GLN A 175 -11.75 16.04 5.03
N LYS A 176 -12.05 16.23 3.74
CA LYS A 176 -12.40 17.55 3.16
C LYS A 176 -13.89 17.87 3.22
N SER A 177 -14.72 16.94 3.68
CA SER A 177 -16.18 17.00 3.64
C SER A 177 -16.75 16.91 5.05
#